data_AF-A0A4U3ANY2-F1
#
_entry.id   AF-A0A4U3ANY2-F1
#
_cell.length_a   1.000
_cell.length_b   1.000
_cell.length_c   1.000
_cell.angle_alpha   90.00
_cell.angle_beta   90.00
_cell.angle_gamma   90.00
#
_symmetry.space_group_name_H-M   'P 1'
#
loop_
_entity.id
_entity.type
_entity.pdbx_description
1 polymer ?
#
loop_
_entity_poly.entity_id
_entity_poly.type
_entity_poly.pdbx_seq_one_letter_code
_entity_poly.pdbx_strand_id
1 'polypeptide(L)'
;MYIFIGLSLLLILLIFLFAKKFAPNSFMMTSFKGNSFKTFSIGMLIAATLSLSYGIYHAATYQPKHLDITLQNQNFTVFGNV
;
A
#
# COMPACT_ATOMS: atom_id res chain seq x y z
N MET A 1 -1.34 4.31 6.86
CA MET A 1 -2.37 4.37 5.80
C MET A 1 -1.82 3.97 4.42
N TYR A 2 -0.77 4.64 3.92
CA TYR A 2 -0.22 4.39 2.58
C TYR A 2 0.29 2.96 2.32
N ILE A 3 0.91 2.33 3.34
CA ILE A 3 1.34 0.92 3.24
C ILE A 3 0.14 -0.02 3.02
N PHE A 4 -0.96 0.20 3.75
CA PHE A 4 -2.20 -0.58 3.57
C PHE A 4 -2.81 -0.38 2.19
N ILE A 5 -2.76 0.84 1.64
CA ILE A 5 -3.22 1.12 0.28
C ILE A 5 -2.37 0.33 -0.74
N GLY A 6 -1.05 0.38 -0.61
CA GLY A 6 -0.13 -0.36 -1.47
C GLY A 6 -0.35 -1.88 -1.42
N LEU A 7 -0.50 -2.44 -0.22
CA LEU A 7 -0.82 -3.86 -0.03
C LEU A 7 -2.17 -4.25 -0.65
N SER A 8 -3.19 -3.40 -0.52
CA SER A 8 -4.51 -3.63 -1.10
C SER A 8 -4.45 -3.66 -2.63
N LEU A 9 -3.69 -2.73 -3.23
CA LEU A 9 -3.47 -2.73 -4.69
C LEU A 9 -2.76 -4.00 -5.16
N LEU A 10 -1.77 -4.50 -4.41
CA LEU A 10 -1.10 -5.76 -4.74
C LEU A 10 -2.05 -6.96 -4.61
N LEU A 11 -2.92 -6.98 -3.60
CA LEU A 11 -3.92 -8.04 -3.43
C LEU A 11 -4.91 -8.05 -4.61
N ILE A 12 -5.40 -6.89 -5.01
CA ILE A 12 -6.27 -6.76 -6.18
C ILE A 12 -5.56 -7.27 -7.44
N LEU A 13 -4.31 -6.84 -7.67
CA LEU A 13 -3.51 -7.34 -8.79
C LEU A 13 -3.40 -8.87 -8.77
N LEU A 14 -3.14 -9.44 -7.61
CA LEU A 14 -3.04 -10.89 -7.43
C LEU A 14 -4.35 -11.57 -7.84
N ILE A 15 -5.50 -11.07 -7.38
CA ILE A 15 -6.82 -11.61 -7.75
C ILE A 15 -7.01 -11.60 -9.28
N PHE A 16 -6.63 -10.51 -9.96
CA PHE A 16 -6.70 -10.43 -11.41
C PHE A 16 -5.77 -11.43 -12.12
N LEU A 17 -4.56 -11.64 -11.59
CA LEU A 17 -3.62 -12.64 -12.11
C LEU A 17 -4.17 -14.06 -11.95
N PHE A 18 -4.77 -14.38 -10.81
CA PHE A 18 -5.47 -15.64 -10.59
C PHE A 18 -6.67 -15.79 -11.53
N ALA A 19 -7.52 -14.76 -11.64
CA ALA A 19 -8.65 -14.77 -12.55
C ALA A 19 -8.24 -15.02 -14.00
N LYS A 20 -7.11 -14.46 -14.45
CA LYS A 20 -6.58 -14.72 -15.79
C LYS A 20 -6.20 -16.19 -15.99
N LYS A 21 -5.64 -16.83 -14.97
CA LYS A 21 -5.20 -18.24 -15.02
C LYS A 21 -6.37 -19.22 -14.90
N PHE A 22 -7.31 -18.96 -14.00
CA PHE A 22 -8.36 -19.93 -13.62
C PHE A 22 -9.73 -19.63 -14.23
N ALA A 23 -10.02 -18.38 -14.61
CA ALA A 23 -11.29 -17.96 -15.19
C ALA A 23 -11.11 -16.98 -16.37
N PRO A 24 -10.33 -17.34 -17.42
CA PRO A 24 -10.02 -16.45 -18.53
C PRO A 24 -11.26 -16.02 -19.34
N ASN A 25 -12.31 -16.84 -19.35
CA ASN A 25 -13.55 -16.59 -20.07
C ASN A 25 -14.62 -15.88 -19.20
N SER A 26 -14.27 -15.45 -17.99
CA SER A 26 -15.20 -14.69 -17.15
C SER A 26 -15.55 -13.35 -17.81
N PHE A 27 -16.78 -12.86 -17.59
CA PHE A 27 -17.24 -11.56 -18.10
C PHE A 27 -16.22 -10.44 -17.83
N MET A 28 -15.69 -10.43 -16.59
CA MET A 28 -14.67 -9.48 -16.16
C MET A 28 -13.36 -9.60 -16.96
N MET A 29 -12.82 -10.80 -17.17
CA MET A 29 -11.57 -10.97 -17.90
C MET A 29 -11.72 -10.74 -19.41
N THR A 30 -12.86 -11.12 -19.98
CA THR A 30 -13.18 -10.88 -21.40
C THR A 30 -13.36 -9.41 -21.75
N SER A 31 -13.62 -8.54 -20.76
CA SER A 31 -13.66 -7.09 -20.96
C SER A 31 -12.30 -6.49 -21.32
N PHE A 32 -11.20 -7.14 -20.93
CA PHE A 32 -9.85 -6.72 -21.30
C PHE A 32 -9.53 -7.16 -22.73
N LYS A 33 -9.62 -6.22 -23.68
CA LYS A 33 -9.28 -6.45 -25.09
C LYS A 33 -7.80 -6.17 -25.37
N GLY A 34 -7.20 -6.98 -26.24
CA GLY A 34 -5.82 -6.79 -26.70
C GLY A 34 -4.81 -6.72 -25.55
N ASN A 35 -3.98 -5.67 -25.52
CA ASN A 35 -2.92 -5.51 -24.52
C ASN A 35 -3.38 -4.77 -23.24
N SER A 36 -4.68 -4.46 -23.10
CA SER A 36 -5.21 -3.64 -22.00
C SER A 36 -4.96 -4.24 -20.61
N PHE A 37 -5.11 -5.56 -20.44
CA PHE A 37 -4.82 -6.23 -19.16
C PHE A 37 -3.36 -6.05 -18.74
N LYS A 38 -2.44 -6.10 -19.71
CA LYS A 38 -1.01 -5.90 -19.47
C LYS A 38 -0.74 -4.46 -19.00
N THR A 39 -1.30 -3.48 -19.70
CA THR A 39 -1.18 -2.06 -19.31
C THR A 39 -1.79 -1.79 -17.94
N PHE A 40 -2.98 -2.33 -17.65
CA PHE A 40 -3.62 -2.25 -16.34
C PHE A 40 -2.74 -2.84 -15.24
N SER A 41 -2.20 -4.04 -15.46
CA SER A 41 -1.33 -4.72 -14.49
C SER A 41 -0.06 -3.91 -14.19
N ILE A 42 0.57 -3.34 -15.23
CA ILE A 42 1.76 -2.49 -15.08
C ILE A 42 1.42 -1.20 -14.33
N GLY A 43 0.32 -0.52 -14.68
CA GLY A 43 -0.11 0.69 -14.00
C GLY A 43 -0.41 0.46 -12.52
N MET A 44 -1.06 -0.65 -12.19
CA MET A 44 -1.36 -1.03 -10.81
C MET A 44 -0.10 -1.40 -10.02
N LEU A 45 0.89 -2.04 -10.65
CA LEU A 45 2.22 -2.27 -10.06
C LEU A 45 2.95 -0.97 -9.73
N ILE A 46 2.91 0.01 -10.65
CA ILE A 46 3.54 1.32 -10.45
C ILE A 46 2.85 2.04 -9.28
N ALA A 47 1.51 2.09 -9.26
CA ALA A 47 0.75 2.71 -8.18
C ALA A 47 0.99 2.05 -6.82
N ALA A 48 1.06 0.71 -6.78
CA ALA A 48 1.36 -0.04 -5.57
C ALA A 48 2.77 0.25 -5.06
N THR A 49 3.77 0.25 -5.96
CA THR A 49 5.17 0.56 -5.63
C THR A 49 5.29 1.98 -5.09
N LEU A 50 4.70 2.97 -5.74
CA LEU A 50 4.73 4.37 -5.27
C LEU A 50 4.07 4.51 -3.89
N SER A 51 2.92 3.85 -3.67
CA SER A 51 2.21 3.89 -2.39
C SER A 51 3.01 3.25 -1.26
N LEU A 52 3.67 2.12 -1.53
CA LEU A 52 4.53 1.43 -0.57
C LEU A 52 5.80 2.24 -0.29
N SER A 53 6.50 2.71 -1.32
CA SER A 53 7.71 3.53 -1.16
C SER A 53 7.43 4.78 -0.34
N TYR A 54 6.34 5.49 -0.64
CA TYR A 54 5.94 6.64 0.16
C TYR A 54 5.53 6.25 1.59
N GLY A 55 4.80 5.13 1.74
CA GLY A 55 4.40 4.64 3.06
C GLY A 55 5.57 4.25 3.95
N ILE A 56 6.60 3.60 3.38
CA ILE A 56 7.83 3.24 4.08
C ILE A 56 8.63 4.50 4.40
N TYR A 57 8.80 5.42 3.44
CA TYR A 57 9.46 6.69 3.67
C TYR A 57 8.80 7.46 4.81
N HIS A 58 7.47 7.59 4.77
CA HIS A 58 6.70 8.23 5.82
C HIS A 58 6.90 7.54 7.17
N ALA A 59 6.82 6.20 7.23
CA ALA A 59 7.02 5.46 8.48
C ALA A 59 8.44 5.60 9.04
N ALA A 60 9.47 5.62 8.18
CA ALA A 60 10.87 5.71 8.59
C ALA A 60 11.28 7.13 8.99
N THR A 61 10.68 8.16 8.38
CA THR A 61 10.98 9.57 8.67
C THR A 61 9.98 10.22 9.62
N TYR A 62 8.96 9.47 10.05
CA TYR A 62 7.99 9.96 11.00
C TYR A 62 8.66 10.19 12.36
N GLN A 63 8.89 11.46 12.68
CA GLN A 63 9.24 11.88 14.02
C GLN A 63 7.94 12.08 14.82
N PRO A 64 7.75 11.34 15.93
CA PRO A 64 6.61 11.60 16.79
C PRO A 64 6.73 13.03 17.35
N LYS A 65 5.66 13.83 17.20
CA LYS A 65 5.63 15.23 17.68
C LYS A 65 5.72 15.35 19.20
N HIS A 66 5.50 14.25 19.89
CA HIS A 66 5.51 14.14 21.34
C HIS A 66 6.01 12.76 21.73
N LEU A 67 6.83 12.71 22.78
CA LEU A 67 7.25 11.48 23.42
C LEU A 67 6.60 11.44 24.81
N ASP A 68 5.74 10.46 25.05
CA ASP A 68 5.22 10.19 26.38
C ASP A 68 6.25 9.34 27.14
N ILE A 69 6.75 9.87 28.26
CA ILE A 69 7.69 9.20 29.14
C ILE A 69 7.12 9.10 30.56
N THR A 70 7.40 7.98 31.21
CA THR A 70 7.08 7.79 32.62
C THR A 70 8.36 7.93 33.43
N LEU A 71 8.43 8.97 34.27
CA LEU A 71 9.57 9.24 35.13
C LEU A 71 9.06 9.29 36.57
N GLN A 72 9.64 8.49 37.47
CA GLN A 72 9.25 8.45 38.89
C GLN A 72 7.72 8.29 39.11
N ASN A 73 7.09 7.36 38.39
CA ASN A 73 5.64 7.10 38.48
C ASN A 73 4.73 8.28 38.05
N GLN A 74 5.29 9.32 37.42
CA GLN A 74 4.54 10.43 36.84
C GLN A 74 4.67 10.40 35.30
N ASN A 75 3.56 10.67 34.62
CA ASN A 75 3.51 10.71 33.16
C ASN A 75 3.82 12.12 32.67
N PHE A 76 4.79 12.24 31.77
CA PHE A 76 5.18 13.49 31.13
C PHE A 76 5.09 13.35 29.62
N THR A 77 4.46 14.32 28.95
CA THR A 77 4.46 14.44 27.49
C THR A 77 5.49 15.48 27.09
N VAL A 78 6.57 15.06 26.44
CA VAL A 78 7.64 15.95 25.97
C VAL A 78 7.34 16.36 24.54
N PHE A 79 7.13 17.66 24.32
CA PHE A 79 6.93 18.25 22.99
C PHE A 79 8.25 18.86 22.51
N GLY A 80 8.77 18.40 21.38
CA GLY A 80 10.05 18.90 20.85
C GLY A 80 10.60 18.04 19.71
N ASN A 81 11.77 18.42 19.20
CA ASN A 81 12.54 17.55 18.31
C ASN A 81 13.22 16.49 19.19
N VAL A 82 12.61 15.30 19.28
CA VAL A 82 13.06 14.17 20.12
C VAL A 82 14.01 13.27 19.34
#